data_AF-A0A6D0ILK8-F1
#
_entry.id   AF-A0A6D0ILK8-F1
#
_cell.length_a   1.000
_cell.length_b   1.000
_cell.length_c   1.000
_cell.angle_alpha   90.00
_cell.angle_beta   90.00
_cell.angle_gamma   90.00
#
_symmetry.space_group_name_H-M   'P 1'
#
loop_
_entity.id
_entity.type
_entity.pdbx_description
1 polymer ?
#
loop_
_entity_poly.entity_id
_entity_poly.type
_entity_poly.pdbx_seq_one_letter_code
_entity_poly.pdbx_strand_id
1 'polypeptide(L)'
;FCPACGFANTFWGKTTADGTLIEHFGRRCQGWFEDDDGHREQCDFRFRFKNCPQCNAENDIAARRCRECDTVLVDPDDMLKAALRLKDALVLRCSGMSLQHGHDEKGEWLKITYYDEDGADVSERFRLQTPAQRTAFEQLFIRPHTRTPGIPLRWITAADILAQQALLRHPDFVVARMKGQYWQVREKVFDYEGRFRRAHELRG
;
A
#
# COMPACT_ATOMS: atom_id res chain seq x y z
N PHE A 1 4.01 -9.51 16.04
CA PHE A 1 3.09 -10.65 16.21
C PHE A 1 2.11 -10.71 15.04
N CYS A 2 1.61 -11.89 14.71
CA CYS A 2 0.52 -12.04 13.73
C CYS A 2 -0.80 -11.55 14.35
N PRO A 3 -1.53 -10.60 13.73
CA PRO A 3 -2.84 -10.16 14.21
C PRO A 3 -3.92 -11.23 14.19
N ALA A 4 -3.79 -12.25 13.32
CA ALA A 4 -4.77 -13.34 13.24
C ALA A 4 -4.53 -14.44 14.27
N CYS A 5 -3.29 -14.93 14.38
CA CYS A 5 -3.00 -16.13 15.19
C CYS A 5 -2.05 -15.90 16.37
N GLY A 6 -1.58 -14.67 16.59
CA GLY A 6 -0.67 -14.35 17.69
C GLY A 6 0.77 -14.85 17.53
N PHE A 7 1.12 -15.56 16.45
CA PHE A 7 2.48 -16.09 16.26
C PHE A 7 3.56 -14.98 16.26
N ALA A 8 4.66 -15.24 16.97
CA ALA A 8 5.84 -14.39 17.04
C ALA A 8 6.71 -14.58 15.78
N ASN A 9 6.42 -13.79 14.73
CA ASN A 9 7.14 -13.85 13.47
C ASN A 9 8.57 -13.27 13.58
N THR A 10 9.51 -13.83 12.82
CA THR A 10 10.86 -13.27 12.66
C THR A 10 11.04 -12.78 11.23
N PHE A 11 11.13 -11.45 11.08
CA PHE A 11 11.29 -10.79 9.78
C PHE A 11 12.50 -9.86 9.78
N TRP A 12 13.07 -9.63 8.60
CA TRP A 12 13.96 -8.49 8.39
C TRP A 12 13.22 -7.18 8.63
N GLY A 13 13.89 -6.22 9.27
CA GLY A 13 13.33 -4.91 9.57
C GLY A 13 14.36 -3.93 10.10
N LYS A 14 13.90 -2.73 10.43
CA LYS A 14 14.66 -1.65 11.04
C LYS A 14 14.00 -1.26 12.36
N THR A 15 14.82 -1.05 13.38
CA THR A 15 14.39 -0.53 14.67
C THR A 15 15.15 0.74 14.98
N THR A 16 14.57 1.57 15.84
CA THR A 16 15.28 2.65 16.53
C THR A 16 16.29 2.06 17.51
N ALA A 17 17.14 2.91 18.10
CA ALA A 17 18.13 2.50 19.08
C ALA A 17 17.52 1.90 20.36
N ASP A 18 16.32 2.36 20.74
CA ASP A 18 15.52 1.85 21.86
C ASP A 18 14.69 0.59 21.52
N GLY A 19 14.80 0.08 20.29
CA GLY A 19 14.12 -1.15 19.86
C GLY A 19 12.70 -0.96 19.32
N THR A 20 12.22 0.28 19.20
CA THR A 20 10.93 0.58 18.57
C THR A 20 10.99 0.29 17.07
N LEU A 21 9.97 -0.37 16.53
CA LEU A 21 9.94 -0.79 15.13
C LEU A 21 9.73 0.40 14.18
N ILE A 22 10.63 0.60 13.23
CA ILE A 22 10.54 1.62 12.18
C ILE A 22 9.87 1.03 10.93
N GLU A 23 10.29 -0.17 10.52
CA GLU A 23 9.86 -0.83 9.29
C GLU A 23 10.13 -2.34 9.36
N HIS A 24 9.29 -3.17 8.77
CA HIS A 24 9.62 -4.57 8.54
C HIS A 24 9.15 -5.05 7.17
N PHE A 25 9.80 -6.10 6.67
CA PHE A 25 9.64 -6.59 5.29
C PHE A 25 8.93 -7.95 5.23
N GLY A 26 8.31 -8.38 6.32
CA GLY A 26 7.49 -9.59 6.36
C GLY A 26 6.27 -9.47 5.46
N ARG A 27 5.99 -10.52 4.66
CA ARG A 27 4.85 -10.58 3.72
C ARG A 27 3.70 -11.45 4.22
N ARG A 28 3.99 -12.61 4.81
CA ARG A 28 3.00 -13.57 5.34
C ARG A 28 3.42 -14.11 6.70
N CYS A 29 2.47 -14.46 7.54
CA CYS A 29 2.73 -15.16 8.80
C CYS A 29 3.47 -16.50 8.58
N GLN A 30 4.47 -16.78 9.42
CA GLN A 30 5.27 -18.01 9.45
C GLN A 30 4.69 -19.07 10.42
N GLY A 31 3.65 -18.71 11.17
CA GLY A 31 2.99 -19.63 12.10
C GLY A 31 2.21 -20.72 11.36
N TRP A 32 2.20 -21.91 11.92
CA TRP A 32 1.42 -23.05 11.46
C TRP A 32 0.73 -23.70 12.66
N PHE A 33 -0.34 -24.43 12.38
CA PHE A 33 -1.13 -25.20 13.34
C PHE A 33 -1.25 -26.63 12.81
N GLU A 34 -1.39 -27.58 13.72
CA GLU A 34 -1.64 -28.97 13.40
C GLU A 34 -3.03 -29.31 13.92
N ASP A 35 -3.89 -29.90 13.09
CA ASP A 35 -5.18 -30.42 13.53
C ASP A 35 -5.03 -31.80 14.20
N ASP A 36 -6.12 -32.31 14.77
CA ASP A 36 -6.12 -33.60 15.47
C ASP A 36 -5.79 -34.79 14.53
N ASP A 37 -5.92 -34.61 13.22
CA ASP A 37 -5.59 -35.59 12.18
C ASP A 37 -4.12 -35.50 11.70
N GLY A 38 -3.33 -34.58 12.27
CA GLY A 38 -1.92 -34.36 11.91
C GLY A 38 -1.71 -33.49 10.67
N HIS A 39 -2.75 -32.87 10.13
CA HIS A 39 -2.61 -31.95 9.00
C HIS A 39 -2.05 -30.61 9.48
N ARG A 40 -0.97 -30.18 8.83
CA ARG A 40 -0.36 -28.87 9.09
C ARG A 40 -0.90 -27.81 8.16
N GLU A 41 -1.44 -26.75 8.73
CA GLU A 41 -1.88 -25.57 8.00
C GLU A 41 -1.08 -24.33 8.42
N GLN A 42 -0.52 -23.61 7.45
CA GLN A 42 0.12 -22.32 7.69
C GLN A 42 -0.92 -21.21 7.78
N CYS A 43 -0.81 -20.36 8.79
CA CYS A 43 -1.59 -19.13 8.92
C CYS A 43 -1.64 -18.35 7.60
N ASP A 44 -2.83 -17.92 7.22
CA ASP A 44 -3.10 -17.27 5.94
C ASP A 44 -2.97 -15.74 5.99
N PHE A 45 -2.76 -15.17 7.19
CA PHE A 45 -2.59 -13.74 7.38
C PHE A 45 -1.43 -13.18 6.55
N ARG A 46 -1.74 -12.17 5.74
CA ARG A 46 -0.78 -11.44 4.92
C ARG A 46 -0.56 -10.04 5.47
N PHE A 47 0.70 -9.75 5.77
CA PHE A 47 1.17 -8.40 6.09
C PHE A 47 1.20 -7.52 4.83
N ARG A 48 1.50 -8.14 3.69
CA ARG A 48 1.57 -7.48 2.38
C ARG A 48 0.88 -8.36 1.34
N PHE A 49 -0.03 -7.78 0.57
CA PHE A 49 -0.80 -8.51 -0.41
C PHE A 49 -1.25 -7.63 -1.57
N LYS A 50 -1.68 -8.27 -2.65
CA LYS A 50 -2.49 -7.67 -3.71
C LYS A 50 -3.82 -8.39 -3.79
N ASN A 51 -4.88 -7.65 -4.09
CA ASN A 51 -6.22 -8.23 -4.21
C ASN A 51 -6.41 -8.81 -5.61
N CYS A 52 -7.14 -9.93 -5.68
CA CYS A 52 -7.62 -10.44 -6.95
C CYS A 52 -8.70 -9.49 -7.51
N PRO A 53 -8.61 -9.04 -8.77
CA PRO A 53 -9.63 -8.18 -9.36
C PRO A 53 -10.98 -8.88 -9.56
N GLN A 54 -11.03 -10.22 -9.49
CA GLN A 54 -12.24 -11.00 -9.73
C GLN A 54 -12.95 -11.42 -8.44
N CYS A 55 -12.22 -11.95 -7.46
CA CYS A 55 -12.80 -12.47 -6.21
C CYS A 55 -12.38 -11.67 -4.96
N ASN A 56 -11.54 -10.64 -5.12
CA ASN A 56 -11.00 -9.83 -4.03
C ASN A 56 -10.16 -10.58 -2.98
N ALA A 57 -9.80 -11.84 -3.25
CA ALA A 57 -8.89 -12.62 -2.40
C ALA A 57 -7.53 -11.93 -2.24
N GLU A 58 -6.99 -11.97 -1.02
CA GLU A 58 -5.63 -11.50 -0.73
C GLU A 58 -4.59 -12.50 -1.23
N ASN A 59 -3.71 -12.03 -2.11
CA ASN A 59 -2.66 -12.84 -2.72
C ASN A 59 -1.29 -12.27 -2.36
N ASP A 60 -0.26 -13.13 -2.38
CA ASP A 60 1.12 -12.65 -2.27
C ASP A 60 1.39 -11.63 -3.39
N ILE A 61 2.17 -10.58 -3.11
CA ILE A 61 2.48 -9.54 -4.10
C ILE A 61 3.14 -10.16 -5.35
N ALA A 62 3.94 -11.22 -5.18
CA ALA A 62 4.59 -11.94 -6.27
C ALA A 62 3.71 -13.03 -6.91
N ALA A 63 2.49 -13.27 -6.42
CA ALA A 63 1.61 -14.29 -6.98
C ALA A 63 1.21 -13.94 -8.42
N ARG A 64 1.33 -14.92 -9.34
CA ARG A 64 0.89 -14.76 -10.74
C ARG A 64 -0.56 -15.18 -10.97
N ARG A 65 -1.12 -15.98 -10.08
CA ARG A 65 -2.49 -16.48 -10.13
C ARG A 65 -3.13 -16.33 -8.76
N CYS A 66 -4.44 -16.12 -8.76
CA CYS A 66 -5.22 -16.03 -7.54
C CYS A 66 -5.27 -17.40 -6.85
N ARG A 67 -4.94 -17.45 -5.56
CA ARG A 67 -5.00 -18.69 -4.77
C ARG A 67 -6.42 -19.28 -4.66
N GLU A 68 -7.45 -18.45 -4.77
CA GLU A 68 -8.86 -18.86 -4.61
C GLU A 68 -9.58 -19.18 -5.92
N CYS A 69 -9.44 -18.35 -6.97
CA CYS A 69 -10.18 -18.52 -8.23
C CYS A 69 -9.30 -18.85 -9.45
N ASP A 70 -7.99 -19.03 -9.27
CA ASP A 70 -6.99 -19.32 -10.30
C ASP A 70 -6.83 -18.29 -11.44
N THR A 71 -7.61 -17.19 -11.42
CA THR A 71 -7.48 -16.09 -12.37
C THR A 71 -6.06 -15.52 -12.37
N VAL A 72 -5.52 -15.30 -13.58
CA VAL A 72 -4.22 -14.66 -13.77
C VAL A 72 -4.27 -13.26 -13.17
N LEU A 73 -3.39 -13.00 -12.22
CA LEU A 73 -3.27 -11.69 -11.60
C LEU A 73 -2.47 -10.79 -12.53
N VAL A 74 -2.94 -9.55 -12.70
CA VAL A 74 -2.28 -8.58 -13.55
C VAL A 74 -0.87 -8.32 -13.01
N ASP A 75 0.12 -8.51 -13.88
CA ASP A 75 1.51 -8.20 -13.58
C ASP A 75 1.70 -6.67 -13.56
N PRO A 76 2.42 -6.12 -12.57
CA PRO A 76 2.70 -4.68 -12.52
C PRO A 76 3.34 -4.13 -13.80
N ASP A 77 4.20 -4.88 -14.50
CA ASP A 77 4.82 -4.42 -15.76
C ASP A 77 3.77 -4.29 -16.86
N ASP A 78 2.88 -5.27 -16.99
CA ASP A 78 1.82 -5.25 -17.99
C ASP A 78 0.83 -4.12 -17.70
N MET A 79 0.51 -3.87 -16.43
CA MET A 79 -0.34 -2.75 -16.01
C MET A 79 0.30 -1.39 -16.34
N LEU A 80 1.57 -1.20 -15.98
CA LEU A 80 2.31 0.04 -16.29
C LEU A 80 2.44 0.24 -17.80
N LYS A 81 2.77 -0.80 -18.55
CA LYS A 81 2.88 -0.76 -20.01
C LYS A 81 1.54 -0.44 -20.68
N ALA A 82 0.44 -0.98 -20.16
CA ALA A 82 -0.90 -0.67 -20.65
C ALA A 82 -1.26 0.80 -20.34
N ALA A 83 -0.96 1.29 -19.15
CA ALA A 83 -1.17 2.68 -18.77
C ALA A 83 -0.36 3.65 -19.66
N LEU A 84 0.91 3.36 -19.92
CA LEU A 84 1.78 4.18 -20.79
C LEU A 84 1.29 4.30 -22.24
N ARG A 85 0.43 3.38 -22.71
CA ARG A 85 -0.17 3.42 -24.05
C ARG A 85 -1.39 4.33 -24.15
N LEU A 86 -1.96 4.73 -23.01
CA LEU A 86 -3.18 5.51 -22.95
C LEU A 86 -2.84 7.00 -22.89
N LYS A 87 -3.43 7.79 -23.80
CA LYS A 87 -3.19 9.24 -23.86
C LYS A 87 -3.76 10.01 -22.67
N ASP A 88 -4.77 9.45 -22.02
CA ASP A 88 -5.46 10.02 -20.87
C ASP A 88 -5.02 9.38 -19.54
N ALA A 89 -3.88 8.70 -19.54
CA ALA A 89 -3.25 8.15 -18.35
C ALA A 89 -1.95 8.89 -18.04
N LEU A 90 -1.70 9.07 -16.74
CA LEU A 90 -0.46 9.57 -16.19
C LEU A 90 0.17 8.42 -15.40
N VAL A 91 1.44 8.13 -15.67
CA VAL A 91 2.23 7.17 -14.91
C VAL A 91 3.38 7.94 -14.27
N LEU A 92 3.27 8.19 -12.97
CA LEU A 92 4.34 8.79 -12.19
C LEU A 92 5.24 7.71 -11.63
N ARG A 93 6.55 7.88 -11.85
CA ARG A 93 7.58 7.15 -11.14
C ARG A 93 7.84 7.88 -9.83
N CYS A 94 7.21 7.39 -8.77
CA CYS A 94 7.04 8.16 -7.56
C CYS A 94 8.36 8.19 -6.75
N SER A 95 8.87 9.39 -6.52
CA SER A 95 10.09 9.66 -5.76
C SER A 95 9.81 10.13 -4.34
N GLY A 96 8.58 10.52 -4.06
CA GLY A 96 8.15 11.00 -2.75
C GLY A 96 6.67 11.34 -2.69
N MET A 97 6.21 11.63 -1.48
CA MET A 97 4.86 12.14 -1.24
C MET A 97 4.86 13.20 -0.15
N SER A 98 3.89 14.12 -0.21
CA SER A 98 3.63 15.10 0.84
C SER A 98 2.20 14.98 1.35
N LEU A 99 2.00 15.31 2.61
CA LEU A 99 0.71 15.31 3.28
C LEU A 99 0.31 16.74 3.62
N GLN A 100 -0.95 17.08 3.36
CA GLN A 100 -1.57 18.33 3.75
C GLN A 100 -2.95 18.04 4.31
N HIS A 101 -3.32 18.67 5.41
CA HIS A 101 -4.65 18.51 5.99
C HIS A 101 -5.38 19.83 6.11
N GLY A 102 -6.67 19.74 6.34
CA GLY A 102 -7.50 20.90 6.63
C GLY A 102 -8.89 20.49 7.05
N HIS A 103 -9.75 21.50 7.18
CA HIS A 103 -11.14 21.33 7.58
C HIS A 103 -12.01 22.24 6.71
N ASP A 104 -13.19 21.77 6.35
CA ASP A 104 -14.23 22.60 5.73
C ASP A 104 -15.60 22.21 6.31
N GLU A 105 -16.70 22.74 5.76
CA GLU A 105 -18.07 22.45 6.22
C GLU A 105 -18.41 20.95 6.26
N LYS A 106 -17.72 20.13 5.45
CA LYS A 106 -17.91 18.67 5.39
C LYS A 106 -16.95 17.91 6.30
N GLY A 107 -16.26 18.61 7.19
CA GLY A 107 -15.36 18.05 8.18
C GLY A 107 -13.89 17.97 7.75
N GLU A 108 -13.12 17.26 8.57
CA GLU A 108 -11.68 17.08 8.39
C GLU A 108 -11.34 16.30 7.10
N TRP A 109 -10.21 16.67 6.49
CA TRP A 109 -9.68 16.00 5.31
C TRP A 109 -8.16 15.96 5.29
N LEU A 110 -7.62 14.96 4.59
CA LEU A 110 -6.21 14.80 4.30
C LEU A 110 -6.01 14.66 2.79
N LYS A 111 -5.13 15.50 2.23
CA LYS A 111 -4.67 15.46 0.84
C LYS A 111 -3.27 14.86 0.82
N ILE A 112 -3.06 13.93 -0.09
CA ILE A 112 -1.76 13.32 -0.37
C ILE A 112 -1.39 13.70 -1.79
N THR A 113 -0.19 14.24 -1.96
CA THR A 113 0.37 14.56 -3.28
C THR A 113 1.59 13.68 -3.50
N TYR A 114 1.64 13.00 -4.64
CA TYR A 114 2.75 12.18 -5.08
C TYR A 114 3.52 12.94 -6.16
N TYR A 115 4.84 12.82 -6.12
CA TYR A 115 5.74 13.52 -7.03
C TYR A 115 6.65 12.53 -7.75
N ASP A 116 7.02 12.83 -8.99
CA ASP A 116 8.14 12.16 -9.66
C ASP A 116 9.46 12.94 -9.51
N GLU A 117 10.52 12.45 -10.14
CA GLU A 117 11.85 13.08 -10.13
C GLU A 117 11.91 14.36 -10.99
N ASP A 118 10.98 14.52 -11.93
CA ASP A 118 10.94 15.60 -12.92
C ASP A 118 10.00 16.75 -12.49
N GLY A 119 9.35 16.61 -11.32
CA GLY A 119 8.47 17.61 -10.72
C GLY A 119 6.99 17.49 -11.09
N ALA A 120 6.59 16.46 -11.84
CA ALA A 120 5.18 16.19 -12.10
C ALA A 120 4.51 15.65 -10.83
N ASP A 121 3.24 16.00 -10.65
CA ASP A 121 2.49 15.62 -9.46
C ASP A 121 1.08 15.10 -9.76
N VAL A 122 0.57 14.30 -8.83
CA VAL A 122 -0.84 13.93 -8.76
C VAL A 122 -1.26 13.82 -7.30
N SER A 123 -2.51 14.17 -7.01
CA SER A 123 -3.02 14.11 -5.64
C SER A 123 -4.31 13.32 -5.51
N GLU A 124 -4.51 12.77 -4.32
CA GLU A 124 -5.77 12.20 -3.86
C GLU A 124 -6.15 12.82 -2.51
N ARG A 125 -7.44 12.85 -2.20
CA ARG A 125 -7.97 13.45 -0.97
C ARG A 125 -8.94 12.50 -0.29
N PHE A 126 -8.74 12.31 1.01
CA PHE A 126 -9.60 11.54 1.89
C PHE A 126 -10.32 12.46 2.86
N ARG A 127 -11.60 12.18 3.08
CA ARG A 127 -12.36 12.74 4.20
C ARG A 127 -12.12 11.88 5.42
N LEU A 128 -12.10 12.47 6.62
CA LEU A 128 -11.80 11.78 7.88
C LEU A 128 -12.88 12.01 8.96
N GLN A 129 -14.04 12.54 8.56
CA GLN A 129 -15.09 12.96 9.49
C GLN A 129 -15.92 11.78 10.00
N THR A 130 -16.43 10.95 9.10
CA THR A 130 -17.36 9.86 9.47
C THR A 130 -16.63 8.54 9.68
N PRO A 131 -17.19 7.60 10.47
CA PRO A 131 -16.58 6.29 10.67
C PRO A 131 -16.31 5.54 9.36
N ALA A 132 -17.25 5.57 8.41
CA ALA A 132 -17.07 4.94 7.09
C ALA A 132 -15.92 5.57 6.29
N GLN A 133 -15.76 6.89 6.37
CA GLN A 133 -14.66 7.60 5.73
C GLN A 133 -13.31 7.22 6.36
N ARG A 134 -13.25 7.12 7.69
CA ARG A 134 -12.05 6.67 8.42
C ARG A 134 -11.68 5.23 8.04
N THR A 135 -12.65 4.32 8.01
CA THR A 135 -12.43 2.93 7.58
C THR A 135 -11.91 2.87 6.14
N ALA A 136 -12.51 3.62 5.22
CA ALA A 136 -12.05 3.68 3.83
C ALA A 136 -10.62 4.24 3.73
N PHE A 137 -10.30 5.27 4.50
CA PHE A 137 -8.94 5.83 4.57
C PHE A 137 -7.93 4.79 5.11
N GLU A 138 -8.28 4.06 6.17
CA GLU A 138 -7.41 3.01 6.70
C GLU A 138 -7.14 1.92 5.67
N GLN A 139 -8.19 1.48 4.95
CA GLN A 139 -8.08 0.43 3.94
C GLN A 139 -7.30 0.87 2.70
N LEU A 140 -7.57 2.07 2.19
CA LEU A 140 -7.06 2.55 0.90
C LEU A 140 -5.73 3.33 1.00
N PHE A 141 -5.37 3.80 2.20
CA PHE A 141 -4.17 4.57 2.44
C PHE A 141 -3.29 3.97 3.55
N ILE A 142 -3.76 3.86 4.80
CA ILE A 142 -2.87 3.43 5.90
C ILE A 142 -2.33 2.02 5.69
N ARG A 143 -3.16 1.04 5.32
CA ARG A 143 -2.72 -0.35 5.09
C ARG A 143 -1.66 -0.48 3.98
N PRO A 144 -1.84 0.10 2.78
CA PRO A 144 -0.80 0.04 1.75
C PRO A 144 0.45 0.87 2.08
N HIS A 145 0.29 2.03 2.73
CA HIS A 145 1.38 2.97 2.97
C HIS A 145 2.13 2.75 4.29
N THR A 146 1.62 2.02 5.27
CA THR A 146 2.36 1.78 6.53
C THR A 146 3.63 0.99 6.26
N ARG A 147 4.74 1.33 6.92
CA ARG A 147 6.00 0.57 6.96
C ARG A 147 5.97 -0.59 7.94
N THR A 148 4.98 -0.60 8.84
CA THR A 148 4.81 -1.61 9.88
C THR A 148 3.45 -2.32 9.74
N PRO A 149 3.22 -3.08 8.66
CA PRO A 149 1.95 -3.78 8.46
C PRO A 149 1.64 -4.72 9.64
N GLY A 150 0.36 -4.82 10.00
CA GLY A 150 -0.08 -5.59 11.17
C GLY A 150 0.11 -4.88 12.51
N ILE A 151 0.80 -3.74 12.55
CA ILE A 151 0.79 -2.82 13.70
C ILE A 151 -0.10 -1.62 13.33
N PRO A 152 -1.25 -1.43 14.00
CA PRO A 152 -2.12 -0.30 13.71
C PRO A 152 -1.43 1.04 13.97
N LEU A 153 -1.43 1.93 12.98
CA LEU A 153 -1.06 3.32 13.18
C LEU A 153 -2.18 3.98 14.00
N ARG A 154 -1.84 4.53 15.17
CA ARG A 154 -2.83 5.19 16.04
C ARG A 154 -2.96 6.64 15.66
N TRP A 155 -4.19 7.08 15.37
CA TRP A 155 -4.48 8.47 14.99
C TRP A 155 -5.91 8.84 15.41
N ILE A 156 -6.13 10.11 15.73
CA ILE A 156 -7.45 10.69 16.01
C ILE A 156 -7.79 11.72 14.94
N THR A 157 -6.80 12.48 14.48
CA THR A 157 -6.92 13.58 13.52
C THR A 157 -5.93 13.43 12.37
N ALA A 158 -6.09 14.24 11.33
CA ALA A 158 -5.17 14.33 10.21
C ALA A 158 -3.77 14.79 10.62
N ALA A 159 -3.67 15.60 11.67
CA ALA A 159 -2.40 16.07 12.22
C ALA A 159 -1.57 14.92 12.80
N ASP A 160 -2.22 13.94 13.46
CA ASP A 160 -1.53 12.76 14.01
C ASP A 160 -0.89 11.90 12.91
N ILE A 161 -1.53 11.83 11.74
CA ILE A 161 -1.03 11.11 10.57
C ILE A 161 0.19 11.83 9.99
N LEU A 162 0.12 13.16 9.87
CA LEU A 162 1.22 13.97 9.37
C LEU A 162 2.45 13.89 10.30
N ALA A 163 2.24 13.91 11.62
CA ALA A 163 3.30 13.72 12.61
C ALA A 163 3.98 12.35 12.51
N GLN A 164 3.26 11.32 12.04
CA GLN A 164 3.75 9.95 11.88
C GLN A 164 4.13 9.60 10.44
N GLN A 165 4.30 10.58 9.54
CA GLN A 165 4.59 10.33 8.12
C GLN A 165 5.85 9.49 7.86
N ALA A 166 6.81 9.47 8.80
CA ALA A 166 8.01 8.64 8.70
C ALA A 166 7.69 7.13 8.75
N LEU A 167 6.59 6.74 9.39
CA LEU A 167 6.06 5.37 9.39
C LEU A 167 5.30 5.03 8.11
N LEU A 168 5.17 5.98 7.18
CA LEU A 168 4.54 5.79 5.89
C LEU A 168 5.60 5.73 4.79
N ARG A 169 5.29 4.97 3.74
CA ARG A 169 6.05 4.88 2.49
C ARG A 169 5.20 5.40 1.34
N HIS A 170 5.87 6.01 0.37
CA HIS A 170 5.25 6.29 -0.92
C HIS A 170 5.30 5.03 -1.81
N PRO A 171 4.40 4.91 -2.81
CA PRO A 171 4.49 3.86 -3.82
C PRO A 171 5.73 4.05 -4.71
N ASP A 172 6.14 3.01 -5.42
CA ASP A 172 7.15 3.06 -6.48
C ASP A 172 6.58 3.72 -7.75
N PHE A 173 5.31 3.46 -8.06
CA PHE A 173 4.59 4.07 -9.18
C PHE A 173 3.17 4.48 -8.79
N VAL A 174 2.70 5.57 -9.38
CA VAL A 174 1.30 6.01 -9.29
C VAL A 174 0.72 6.11 -10.69
N VAL A 175 -0.41 5.45 -10.92
CA VAL A 175 -1.16 5.58 -12.17
C VAL A 175 -2.41 6.39 -11.91
N ALA A 176 -2.60 7.44 -12.70
CA ALA A 176 -3.78 8.29 -12.68
C ALA A 176 -4.44 8.36 -14.05
N ARG A 177 -5.74 8.68 -14.07
CA ARG A 177 -6.52 8.90 -15.29
C ARG A 177 -7.15 10.27 -15.28
N MET A 178 -7.23 10.88 -16.45
CA MET A 178 -7.92 12.16 -16.60
C MET A 178 -9.43 11.95 -16.42
N LYS A 179 -10.04 12.67 -15.48
CA LYS A 179 -11.49 12.69 -15.26
C LYS A 179 -11.98 14.13 -15.36
N GLY A 180 -12.49 14.50 -16.54
CA GLY A 180 -12.79 15.89 -16.86
C GLY A 180 -11.49 16.68 -16.99
N GLN A 181 -11.27 17.63 -16.09
CA GLN A 181 -10.10 18.52 -16.08
C GLN A 181 -9.04 18.12 -15.02
N TYR A 182 -9.25 17.02 -14.30
CA TYR A 182 -8.42 16.64 -13.15
C TYR A 182 -7.89 15.22 -13.27
N TRP A 183 -6.67 15.00 -12.79
CA TRP A 183 -6.10 13.67 -12.62
C TRP A 183 -6.71 12.97 -11.41
N GLN A 184 -7.19 11.76 -11.60
CA GLN A 184 -7.66 10.88 -10.53
C GLN A 184 -6.71 9.69 -10.39
N VAL A 185 -6.10 9.54 -9.20
CA VAL A 185 -5.32 8.34 -8.85
C VAL A 185 -6.19 7.10 -8.98
N ARG A 186 -5.70 6.09 -9.69
CA ARG A 186 -6.36 4.81 -9.91
C ARG A 186 -5.60 3.67 -9.27
N GLU A 187 -4.29 3.61 -9.50
CA GLU A 187 -3.45 2.53 -8.99
C GLU A 187 -2.20 3.08 -8.31
N LYS A 188 -1.74 2.37 -7.29
CA LYS A 188 -0.51 2.64 -6.55
C LYS A 188 0.26 1.33 -6.47
N VAL A 189 1.46 1.31 -7.04
CA VAL A 189 2.30 0.12 -7.06
C VAL A 189 3.36 0.25 -5.97
N PHE A 190 3.40 -0.71 -5.07
CA PHE A 190 4.40 -0.83 -4.02
C PHE A 190 5.21 -2.11 -4.20
N ASP A 191 6.39 -2.15 -3.60
CA ASP A 191 7.26 -3.34 -3.61
C ASP A 191 7.52 -3.82 -5.04
N TYR A 192 7.70 -2.87 -5.97
CA TYR A 192 7.84 -3.17 -7.37
C TYR A 192 9.17 -3.87 -7.65
N GLU A 193 9.09 -5.06 -8.24
CA GLU A 193 10.20 -5.91 -8.64
C GLU A 193 10.02 -6.31 -10.12
N GLY A 194 10.22 -5.35 -11.03
CA GLY A 194 10.03 -5.56 -12.47
C GLY A 194 11.03 -4.80 -13.34
N ARG A 195 10.73 -4.66 -14.63
CA ARG A 195 11.67 -4.11 -15.62
C ARG A 195 11.76 -2.59 -15.66
N PHE A 196 10.74 -1.88 -15.16
CA PHE A 196 10.71 -0.43 -15.14
C PHE A 196 11.57 0.10 -13.98
N ARG A 197 12.53 0.97 -14.30
CA ARG A 197 13.38 1.61 -13.27
C ARG A 197 12.54 2.36 -12.23
N ARG A 198 12.79 2.16 -10.94
CA ARG A 198 12.21 2.92 -9.81
C ARG A 198 12.91 4.26 -9.62
N ALA A 199 12.29 5.21 -8.92
CA ALA A 199 12.88 6.56 -8.75
C ALA A 199 14.24 6.53 -8.04
N HIS A 200 14.43 5.64 -7.07
CA HIS A 200 15.68 5.54 -6.30
C HIS A 200 16.79 4.74 -7.00
N GLU A 201 16.50 4.09 -8.13
CA GLU A 201 17.48 3.32 -8.88
C GLU A 201 18.30 4.25 -9.79
N LEU A 202 19.63 4.19 -9.66
CA LEU A 202 20.56 4.86 -10.57
C LEU A 202 20.39 4.29 -11.98
N ARG A 203 20.54 5.16 -13.01
CA ARG A 203 20.51 4.72 -14.41
C ARG A 203 21.60 3.65 -14.62
N GLY A 204 21.18 2.42 -14.91
CA GLY A 204 22.03 1.39 -15.50
C GLY A 204 22.31 1.69 -16.96
#